data_AF-A0A7Y1YS38-F1
#
_entry.id   AF-A0A7Y1YS38-F1
#
_cell.length_a   1.000
_cell.length_b   1.000
_cell.length_c   1.000
_cell.angle_alpha   90.00
_cell.angle_beta   90.00
_cell.angle_gamma   90.00
#
_symmetry.space_group_name_H-M   'P 1'
#
loop_
_entity.id
_entity.type
_entity.pdbx_description
1 polymer ?
#
loop_
_entity_poly.entity_id
_entity_poly.type
_entity_poly.pdbx_seq_one_letter_code
_entity_poly.pdbx_strand_id
1 'polypeptide(L)'
;MRSGNIRSGHASGDIEEMAVNTEIILLENKIDEDFKLQSSSQFDEKILKVRDAFRISLAESAEAVLGFDNRKRVLQVALSKLAKDMSHSISLNTTRQKLVSNYIEDYNRLSARKRFKLADLYQTNEQFFEKYAQRSLESQTDKGDLSAALIILHNRGLLLKHPGKNSGVWLVPNILIEKIKDFISTAKQGVIIRKRPEFAPFIELCSYHSFVVEKNETELIVPSLLPESDDSILYRIANKGHTTLFRLKFAYFMPHGMINRIITGFGSQPSEKFYFKSTVIVDLLTMGNIFLKWDLENLVINVGLQLHKTEDLEKVSRYIYQNILAAYHGYQGISWDKYSNYYN
;
A
#
# COMPACT_ATOMS: atom_id res chain seq x y z
N MET A 1 -14.04 -12.18 77.12
CA MET A 1 -13.22 -10.95 77.25
C MET A 1 -11.91 -11.20 76.52
N ARG A 2 -11.36 -10.41 75.60
CA ARG A 2 -11.65 -9.17 74.87
C ARG A 2 -10.68 -9.27 73.66
N SER A 3 -11.10 -9.26 72.40
CA SER A 3 -11.27 -8.07 71.53
C SER A 3 -10.18 -6.99 71.65
N GLY A 4 -9.52 -6.70 70.53
CA GLY A 4 -8.66 -5.52 70.29
C GLY A 4 -7.90 -5.71 68.97
N ASN A 5 -8.47 -5.42 67.79
CA ASN A 5 -8.67 -4.12 67.15
C ASN A 5 -7.43 -3.21 67.14
N ILE A 6 -6.75 -3.15 65.98
CA ILE A 6 -6.11 -1.93 65.49
C ILE A 6 -6.53 -1.76 64.02
N ARG A 7 -7.28 -0.69 63.76
CA ARG A 7 -7.57 -0.13 62.43
C ARG A 7 -6.44 0.86 62.08
N SER A 8 -5.96 0.78 60.85
CA SER A 8 -5.45 1.90 60.03
C SER A 8 -5.29 1.31 58.62
N GLY A 9 -6.19 1.55 57.67
CA GLY A 9 -6.53 2.87 57.17
C GLY A 9 -5.58 3.22 56.03
N HIS A 10 -5.75 2.60 54.86
CA HIS A 10 -5.29 3.18 53.60
C HIS A 10 -6.27 2.88 52.48
N ALA A 11 -6.86 3.98 52.02
CA ALA A 11 -7.58 4.22 50.79
C ALA A 11 -7.69 3.00 49.84
N SER A 12 -8.87 2.40 49.86
CA SER A 12 -9.52 1.96 48.62
C SER A 12 -9.72 3.18 47.74
N GLY A 13 -8.65 3.59 47.06
CA GLY A 13 -8.78 4.33 45.82
C GLY A 13 -9.23 3.31 44.80
N ASP A 14 -10.54 3.21 44.63
CA ASP A 14 -11.15 2.63 43.45
C ASP A 14 -10.55 3.37 42.25
N ILE A 15 -9.52 2.78 41.63
CA ILE A 15 -9.14 3.16 40.28
C ILE A 15 -10.24 2.57 39.42
N GLU A 16 -11.24 3.41 39.17
CA GLU A 16 -12.33 3.14 38.25
C GLU A 16 -11.76 2.54 36.96
N GLU A 17 -12.23 1.32 36.73
CA GLU A 17 -12.19 0.59 35.49
C GLU A 17 -12.81 1.45 34.39
N MET A 18 -11.98 2.22 33.67
CA MET A 18 -12.42 2.89 32.44
C MET A 18 -11.57 2.43 31.26
N ALA A 19 -11.62 1.14 30.97
CA ALA A 19 -11.49 0.68 29.59
C ALA A 19 -12.87 0.84 28.93
N VAL A 20 -13.14 2.02 28.36
CA VAL A 20 -14.29 2.18 27.48
C VAL A 20 -13.99 1.37 26.21
N ASN A 21 -14.35 0.09 26.22
CA ASN A 21 -14.33 -0.79 25.04
C ASN A 21 -15.31 -0.22 24.00
N THR A 22 -14.85 0.78 23.26
CA THR A 22 -15.64 1.43 22.22
C THR A 22 -15.45 0.63 20.95
N GLU A 23 -16.51 -0.01 20.47
CA GLU A 23 -16.56 -0.56 19.13
C GLU A 23 -16.84 0.58 18.17
N ILE A 24 -15.86 0.89 17.33
CA ILE A 24 -15.99 1.87 16.26
C ILE A 24 -16.28 1.07 14.98
N ILE A 25 -17.47 1.26 14.45
CA ILE A 25 -17.88 0.62 13.19
C ILE A 25 -17.36 1.50 12.05
N LEU A 26 -16.52 0.93 11.20
CA LEU A 26 -16.03 1.61 10.01
C LEU A 26 -17.00 1.36 8.85
N LEU A 27 -17.80 2.38 8.54
CA LEU A 27 -18.88 2.37 7.55
C LEU A 27 -18.52 3.18 6.29
N GLU A 28 -17.29 3.12 5.78
CA GLU A 28 -16.92 3.96 4.63
C GLU A 28 -16.15 3.21 3.55
N ASN A 29 -16.84 2.45 2.71
CA ASN A 29 -16.22 1.97 1.47
C ASN A 29 -16.25 3.07 0.41
N LYS A 30 -15.06 3.50 -0.05
CA LYS A 30 -14.88 4.17 -1.34
C LYS A 30 -15.44 3.34 -2.52
N ILE A 31 -15.44 2.01 -2.36
CA ILE A 31 -16.07 1.05 -3.27
C ILE A 31 -17.60 1.19 -3.26
N ASP A 32 -18.21 1.53 -2.12
CA ASP A 32 -19.67 1.71 -2.00
C ASP A 32 -20.11 3.12 -2.42
N GLU A 33 -19.26 4.15 -2.29
CA GLU A 33 -19.50 5.44 -2.94
C GLU A 33 -19.47 5.32 -4.47
N ASP A 34 -18.49 4.58 -5.01
CA ASP A 34 -18.43 4.26 -6.45
C ASP A 34 -19.62 3.41 -6.92
N PHE A 35 -20.25 2.65 -6.02
CA PHE A 35 -21.46 1.86 -6.31
C PHE A 35 -22.76 2.68 -6.16
N LYS A 36 -22.84 3.57 -5.17
CA LYS A 36 -23.99 4.47 -4.98
C LYS A 36 -24.09 5.52 -6.09
N LEU A 37 -22.95 6.01 -6.60
CA LEU A 37 -22.86 6.84 -7.81
C LEU A 37 -23.32 6.12 -9.10
N GLN A 38 -23.42 4.78 -9.10
CA GLN A 38 -23.92 4.00 -10.25
C GLN A 38 -25.44 3.77 -10.23
N SER A 39 -26.11 4.10 -9.12
CA SER A 39 -27.56 3.89 -8.99
C SER A 39 -28.42 5.11 -9.35
N SER A 40 -27.81 6.27 -9.62
CA SER A 40 -28.51 7.48 -10.06
C SER A 40 -28.09 7.91 -11.47
N SER A 41 -29.01 7.66 -12.40
CA SER A 41 -29.24 8.35 -13.68
C SER A 41 -28.14 8.36 -14.75
N GLN A 42 -28.48 7.73 -15.88
CA GLN A 42 -28.01 8.01 -17.25
C GLN A 42 -26.49 8.00 -17.47
N PHE A 43 -25.87 6.83 -17.29
CA PHE A 43 -24.56 6.55 -17.87
C PHE A 43 -24.71 5.63 -19.08
N ASP A 44 -24.18 6.11 -20.21
CA ASP A 44 -24.24 5.51 -21.54
C ASP A 44 -23.72 4.05 -21.53
N GLU A 45 -24.60 3.07 -21.82
CA GLU A 45 -24.32 1.62 -21.77
C GLU A 45 -23.10 1.20 -22.62
N LYS A 46 -22.66 2.04 -23.55
CA LYS A 46 -21.45 1.81 -24.35
C LYS A 46 -20.14 1.91 -23.56
N ILE A 47 -20.11 2.63 -22.43
CA ILE A 47 -18.93 2.75 -21.57
C ILE A 47 -18.83 1.57 -20.58
N LEU A 48 -19.97 0.97 -20.21
CA LEU A 48 -20.01 -0.18 -19.29
C LEU A 48 -19.28 -1.42 -19.83
N LYS A 49 -19.35 -1.68 -21.14
CA LYS A 49 -18.66 -2.84 -21.75
C LYS A 49 -17.13 -2.76 -21.67
N VAL A 50 -16.56 -1.60 -21.39
CA VAL A 50 -15.12 -1.42 -21.23
C VAL A 50 -14.70 -1.56 -19.76
N ARG A 51 -15.53 -1.16 -18.79
CA ARG A 51 -15.18 -1.21 -17.35
C ARG A 51 -15.19 -2.62 -16.76
N ASP A 52 -16.10 -3.50 -17.19
CA ASP A 52 -16.12 -4.90 -16.73
C ASP A 52 -14.96 -5.75 -17.28
N ALA A 53 -14.23 -5.25 -18.28
CA ALA A 53 -13.06 -5.92 -18.84
C ALA A 53 -11.79 -5.77 -17.98
N PHE A 54 -11.83 -5.07 -16.83
CA PHE A 54 -10.64 -4.77 -16.02
C PHE A 54 -10.58 -5.50 -14.66
N ARG A 55 -11.45 -6.48 -14.43
CA ARG A 55 -11.28 -7.39 -13.29
C ARG A 55 -10.13 -8.37 -13.58
N ILE A 56 -9.00 -8.18 -12.90
CA ILE A 56 -7.98 -9.23 -12.77
C ILE A 56 -8.55 -10.27 -11.81
N SER A 57 -9.06 -11.39 -12.35
CA SER A 57 -9.31 -12.57 -11.55
C SER A 57 -7.98 -13.22 -11.20
N LEU A 58 -7.74 -13.44 -9.91
CA LEU A 58 -6.58 -14.21 -9.41
C LEU A 58 -6.83 -15.73 -9.48
N ALA A 59 -7.97 -16.18 -10.03
CA ALA A 59 -8.28 -17.59 -10.16
C ALA A 59 -7.49 -18.22 -11.33
N GLU A 60 -6.70 -19.25 -11.04
CA GLU A 60 -5.98 -20.09 -12.01
C GLU A 60 -6.94 -21.05 -12.74
N SER A 61 -7.97 -20.53 -13.40
CA SER A 61 -8.81 -21.31 -14.31
C SER A 61 -8.37 -21.08 -15.76
N ALA A 62 -8.45 -22.12 -16.60
CA ALA A 62 -8.19 -22.00 -18.04
C ALA A 62 -9.08 -20.93 -18.71
N GLU A 63 -10.28 -20.71 -18.17
CA GLU A 63 -11.22 -19.65 -18.58
C GLU A 63 -10.73 -18.25 -18.20
N ALA A 64 -10.02 -18.08 -17.08
CA ALA A 64 -9.41 -16.80 -16.70
C ALA A 64 -8.24 -16.42 -17.62
N VAL A 65 -7.46 -17.42 -18.07
CA VAL A 65 -6.35 -17.24 -19.03
C VAL A 65 -6.86 -16.89 -20.43
N LEU A 66 -7.86 -17.62 -20.94
CA LEU A 66 -8.52 -17.30 -22.22
C LEU A 66 -9.23 -15.94 -22.17
N GLY A 67 -9.82 -15.60 -21.03
CA GLY A 67 -10.37 -14.26 -20.78
C GLY A 67 -9.30 -13.17 -20.81
N PHE A 68 -8.07 -13.44 -20.34
CA PHE A 68 -6.97 -12.48 -20.34
C PHE A 68 -6.49 -12.16 -21.76
N ASP A 69 -6.31 -13.16 -22.62
CA ASP A 69 -5.87 -12.93 -24.01
C ASP A 69 -6.94 -12.23 -24.85
N ASN A 70 -8.22 -12.57 -24.66
CA ASN A 70 -9.32 -11.84 -25.29
C ASN A 70 -9.41 -10.40 -24.78
N ARG A 71 -9.27 -10.17 -23.47
CA ARG A 71 -9.21 -8.81 -22.89
C ARG A 71 -8.04 -8.02 -23.46
N LYS A 72 -6.85 -8.62 -23.57
CA LYS A 72 -5.66 -8.00 -24.17
C LYS A 72 -5.89 -7.61 -25.63
N ARG A 73 -6.52 -8.48 -26.42
CA ARG A 73 -6.84 -8.22 -27.83
C ARG A 73 -7.88 -7.10 -27.98
N VAL A 74 -8.93 -7.11 -27.17
CA VAL A 74 -9.94 -6.04 -27.13
C VAL A 74 -9.30 -4.72 -26.69
N LEU A 75 -8.40 -4.75 -25.70
CA LEU A 75 -7.64 -3.59 -25.25
C LEU A 75 -6.77 -3.03 -26.38
N GLN A 76 -6.05 -3.88 -27.11
CA GLN A 76 -5.23 -3.47 -28.24
C GLN A 76 -6.07 -2.80 -29.33
N VAL A 77 -7.20 -3.41 -29.72
CA VAL A 77 -8.10 -2.83 -30.73
C VAL A 77 -8.70 -1.51 -30.25
N ALA A 78 -9.12 -1.43 -29.00
CA ALA A 78 -9.67 -0.20 -28.41
C ALA A 78 -8.61 0.90 -28.30
N LEU A 79 -7.37 0.56 -27.93
CA LEU A 79 -6.23 1.49 -27.86
C LEU A 79 -5.84 1.98 -29.26
N SER A 80 -5.78 1.10 -30.26
CA SER A 80 -5.52 1.49 -31.65
C SER A 80 -6.63 2.39 -32.20
N LYS A 81 -7.89 2.09 -31.87
CA LYS A 81 -9.03 2.92 -32.27
C LYS A 81 -9.01 4.28 -31.57
N LEU A 82 -8.77 4.32 -30.26
CA LEU A 82 -8.57 5.56 -29.51
C LEU A 82 -7.38 6.37 -30.01
N ALA A 83 -6.27 5.72 -30.38
CA ALA A 83 -5.12 6.40 -30.98
C ALA A 83 -5.49 7.03 -32.33
N LYS A 84 -6.32 6.33 -33.13
CA LYS A 84 -6.85 6.83 -34.40
C LYS A 84 -7.88 7.96 -34.21
N ASP A 85 -8.77 7.84 -33.23
CA ASP A 85 -9.78 8.86 -32.92
C ASP A 85 -9.14 10.11 -32.26
N MET A 86 -8.08 9.93 -31.46
CA MET A 86 -7.23 11.01 -30.94
C MET A 86 -6.42 11.68 -32.06
N SER A 87 -6.05 10.95 -33.12
CA SER A 87 -5.39 11.55 -34.29
C SER A 87 -6.32 12.45 -35.12
N HIS A 88 -7.65 12.32 -34.94
CA HIS A 88 -8.65 13.07 -35.70
C HIS A 88 -9.33 14.20 -34.94
N SER A 89 -9.24 14.29 -33.61
CA SER A 89 -10.11 15.19 -32.83
C SER A 89 -9.44 16.31 -32.03
N ILE A 90 -8.11 16.40 -31.94
CA ILE A 90 -7.48 17.50 -31.19
C ILE A 90 -6.16 17.90 -31.84
N SER A 91 -5.92 19.21 -31.96
CA SER A 91 -4.61 19.83 -32.16
C SER A 91 -3.67 19.57 -30.97
N LEU A 92 -3.45 18.31 -30.64
CA LEU A 92 -2.52 17.86 -29.61
C LEU A 92 -1.11 17.97 -30.18
N ASN A 93 -0.24 18.63 -29.42
CA ASN A 93 1.17 18.83 -29.72
C ASN A 93 1.80 17.54 -30.31
N THR A 94 2.37 17.64 -31.52
CA THR A 94 2.93 16.50 -32.27
C THR A 94 3.90 15.66 -31.42
N THR A 95 4.57 16.27 -30.45
CA THR A 95 5.50 15.62 -29.52
C THR A 95 4.81 14.55 -28.65
N ARG A 96 3.65 14.85 -28.05
CA ARG A 96 2.94 13.89 -27.18
C ARG A 96 2.47 12.66 -27.95
N GLN A 97 1.91 12.87 -29.13
CA GLN A 97 1.46 11.78 -29.99
C GLN A 97 2.65 10.92 -30.45
N LYS A 98 3.77 11.54 -30.82
CA LYS A 98 5.01 10.85 -31.15
C LYS A 98 5.52 10.00 -29.98
N LEU A 99 5.60 10.56 -28.76
CA LEU A 99 5.99 9.83 -27.55
C LEU A 99 5.17 8.55 -27.35
N VAL A 100 3.83 8.69 -27.38
CA VAL A 100 2.92 7.56 -27.16
C VAL A 100 3.03 6.53 -28.28
N SER A 101 3.03 6.97 -29.54
CA SER A 101 3.06 6.07 -30.70
C SER A 101 4.38 5.29 -30.77
N ASN A 102 5.51 6.00 -30.64
CA ASN A 102 6.84 5.39 -30.67
C ASN A 102 7.02 4.41 -29.50
N TYR A 103 6.49 4.73 -28.31
CA TYR A 103 6.54 3.81 -27.19
C TYR A 103 5.70 2.55 -27.43
N ILE A 104 4.48 2.68 -27.96
CA ILE A 104 3.62 1.52 -28.24
C ILE A 104 4.27 0.57 -29.26
N GLU A 105 4.91 1.12 -30.29
CA GLU A 105 5.65 0.33 -31.27
C GLU A 105 6.82 -0.43 -30.63
N ASP A 106 7.61 0.23 -29.78
CA ASP A 106 8.72 -0.41 -29.08
C ASP A 106 8.25 -1.38 -27.98
N TYR A 107 7.12 -1.11 -27.32
CA TYR A 107 6.56 -1.94 -26.26
C TYR A 107 6.32 -3.37 -26.73
N ASN A 108 5.80 -3.56 -27.95
CA ASN A 108 5.59 -4.89 -28.53
C ASN A 108 6.92 -5.63 -28.76
N ARG A 109 7.97 -4.91 -29.14
CA ARG A 109 9.32 -5.48 -29.31
C ARG A 109 9.96 -5.82 -27.97
N LEU A 110 9.84 -4.93 -26.99
CA LEU A 110 10.36 -5.13 -25.64
C LEU A 110 9.65 -6.30 -24.95
N SER A 111 8.32 -6.33 -24.96
CA SER A 111 7.55 -7.41 -24.31
C SER A 111 7.80 -8.80 -24.89
N ALA A 112 8.27 -8.89 -26.14
CA ALA A 112 8.68 -10.16 -26.77
C ALA A 112 10.08 -10.65 -26.36
N ARG A 113 10.91 -9.80 -25.73
CA ARG A 113 12.25 -10.21 -25.29
C ARG A 113 12.15 -11.17 -24.11
N LYS A 114 12.93 -12.26 -24.17
CA LYS A 114 12.91 -13.34 -23.16
C LYS A 114 13.70 -13.03 -21.89
N ARG A 115 14.63 -12.08 -21.91
CA ARG A 115 15.54 -11.80 -20.78
C ARG A 115 15.66 -10.30 -20.56
N PHE A 116 15.39 -9.89 -19.32
CA PHE A 116 15.58 -8.53 -18.83
C PHE A 116 16.37 -8.55 -17.54
N LYS A 117 17.37 -7.67 -17.45
CA LYS A 117 17.90 -7.23 -16.16
C LYS A 117 16.97 -6.16 -15.61
N LEU A 118 16.97 -5.99 -14.30
CA LEU A 118 16.10 -5.03 -13.62
C LEU A 118 16.33 -3.59 -14.08
N ALA A 119 17.60 -3.21 -14.31
CA ALA A 119 17.98 -1.90 -14.82
C ALA A 119 17.47 -1.64 -16.25
N ASP A 120 17.26 -2.69 -17.06
CA ASP A 120 16.73 -2.54 -18.42
C ASP A 120 15.24 -2.14 -18.41
N LEU A 121 14.55 -2.40 -17.30
CA LEU A 121 13.15 -2.07 -17.11
C LEU A 121 12.94 -0.66 -16.58
N TYR A 122 13.98 0.04 -16.12
CA TYR A 122 13.86 1.38 -15.55
C TYR A 122 14.51 2.42 -16.45
N GLN A 123 13.83 3.54 -16.65
CA GLN A 123 14.37 4.71 -17.34
C GLN A 123 14.05 5.96 -16.53
N THR A 124 14.98 6.92 -16.49
CA THR A 124 14.62 8.26 -16.02
C THR A 124 13.67 8.92 -17.01
N ASN A 125 12.96 9.96 -16.57
CA ASN A 125 12.06 10.71 -17.42
C ASN A 125 12.78 11.33 -18.63
N GLU A 126 14.01 11.80 -18.43
CA GLU A 126 14.88 12.34 -19.48
C GLU A 126 15.23 11.26 -20.50
N GLN A 127 15.71 10.10 -20.04
CA GLN A 127 16.05 8.96 -20.91
C GLN A 127 14.84 8.48 -21.73
N PHE A 128 13.67 8.41 -21.09
CA PHE A 128 12.43 8.05 -21.77
C PHE A 128 12.07 9.09 -22.84
N PHE A 129 12.12 10.38 -22.49
CA PHE A 129 11.79 11.46 -23.41
C PHE A 129 12.75 11.50 -24.59
N GLU A 130 14.06 11.49 -24.36
CA GLU A 130 15.07 11.50 -25.42
C GLU A 130 14.90 10.33 -26.37
N LYS A 131 14.62 9.14 -25.84
CA LYS A 131 14.42 7.94 -26.65
C LYS A 131 13.21 8.04 -27.57
N TYR A 132 12.05 8.47 -27.06
CA TYR A 132 10.78 8.40 -27.80
C TYR A 132 10.36 9.72 -28.47
N ALA A 133 10.82 10.87 -27.99
CA ALA A 133 10.67 12.17 -28.65
C ALA A 133 11.81 12.47 -29.62
N GLN A 134 12.93 11.72 -29.54
CA GLN A 134 14.12 11.87 -30.39
C GLN A 134 14.78 13.26 -30.28
N ARG A 135 14.68 13.88 -29.11
CA ARG A 135 15.32 15.16 -28.74
C ARG A 135 15.39 15.34 -27.22
N SER A 136 16.23 16.26 -26.78
CA SER A 136 16.43 16.58 -25.36
C SER A 136 15.20 17.20 -24.69
N LEU A 137 15.04 16.95 -23.39
CA LEU A 137 13.97 17.52 -22.55
C LEU A 137 14.36 18.91 -22.04
N GLU A 138 14.08 19.96 -22.81
CA GLU A 138 14.58 21.31 -22.52
C GLU A 138 13.50 22.29 -22.05
N SER A 139 12.31 22.24 -22.65
CA SER A 139 11.26 23.24 -22.41
C SER A 139 10.21 22.81 -21.37
N GLN A 140 9.51 23.80 -20.80
CA GLN A 140 8.34 23.52 -19.94
C GLN A 140 7.20 22.83 -20.70
N THR A 141 7.04 23.15 -21.98
CA THR A 141 6.09 22.47 -22.86
C THR A 141 6.43 20.98 -22.99
N ASP A 142 7.71 20.65 -23.15
CA ASP A 142 8.17 19.26 -23.25
C ASP A 142 7.91 18.48 -21.96
N LYS A 143 8.14 19.11 -20.80
CA LYS A 143 7.81 18.53 -19.48
C LYS A 143 6.30 18.30 -19.34
N GLY A 144 5.48 19.24 -19.82
CA GLY A 144 4.02 19.11 -19.83
C GLY A 144 3.55 17.95 -20.71
N ASP A 145 4.12 17.81 -21.91
CA ASP A 145 3.79 16.73 -22.83
C ASP A 145 4.27 15.36 -22.37
N LEU A 146 5.48 15.29 -21.80
CA LEU A 146 5.98 14.09 -21.16
C LEU A 146 5.05 13.66 -20.03
N SER A 147 4.72 14.57 -19.11
CA SER A 147 3.84 14.28 -17.97
C SER A 147 2.49 13.73 -18.43
N ALA A 148 1.87 14.37 -19.42
CA ALA A 148 0.60 13.91 -20.00
C ALA A 148 0.73 12.53 -20.66
N ALA A 149 1.79 12.29 -21.45
CA ALA A 149 2.03 10.99 -22.09
C ALA A 149 2.24 9.89 -21.04
N LEU A 150 3.07 10.13 -20.03
CA LEU A 150 3.33 9.16 -18.96
C LEU A 150 2.06 8.82 -18.17
N ILE A 151 1.20 9.82 -17.88
CA ILE A 151 -0.09 9.59 -17.22
C ILE A 151 -0.99 8.67 -18.06
N ILE A 152 -1.09 8.95 -19.37
CA ILE A 152 -1.89 8.12 -20.28
C ILE A 152 -1.37 6.68 -20.29
N LEU A 153 -0.06 6.49 -20.47
CA LEU A 153 0.55 5.16 -20.57
C LEU A 153 0.48 4.41 -19.22
N HIS A 154 0.64 5.11 -18.10
CA HIS A 154 0.53 4.56 -16.75
C HIS A 154 -0.88 4.07 -16.44
N ASN A 155 -1.89 4.91 -16.68
CA ASN A 155 -3.29 4.58 -16.42
C ASN A 155 -3.79 3.43 -17.29
N ARG A 156 -3.12 3.17 -18.43
CA ARG A 156 -3.39 2.03 -19.32
C ARG A 156 -2.58 0.78 -18.96
N GLY A 157 -1.73 0.82 -17.95
CA GLY A 157 -0.89 -0.30 -17.52
C GLY A 157 0.19 -0.68 -18.53
N LEU A 158 0.55 0.21 -19.46
CA LEU A 158 1.61 -0.04 -20.44
C LEU A 158 3.00 0.24 -19.87
N LEU A 159 3.09 1.15 -18.90
CA LEU A 159 4.26 1.39 -18.06
C LEU A 159 3.81 1.71 -16.63
N LEU A 160 4.75 1.73 -15.69
CA LEU A 160 4.49 2.23 -14.34
C LEU A 160 5.31 3.48 -14.10
N LYS A 161 4.66 4.61 -13.83
CA LYS A 161 5.36 5.81 -13.40
C LYS A 161 5.98 5.56 -12.03
N HIS A 162 7.26 5.86 -11.86
CA HIS A 162 7.93 5.62 -10.59
C HIS A 162 7.37 6.57 -9.52
N PRO A 163 6.95 6.03 -8.37
CA PRO A 163 6.49 6.83 -7.26
C PRO A 163 7.69 7.17 -6.36
N GLY A 164 8.19 8.40 -6.41
CA GLY A 164 9.38 8.73 -5.64
C GLY A 164 10.05 10.05 -5.99
N LYS A 165 11.19 10.31 -5.34
CA LYS A 165 12.06 11.46 -5.65
C LYS A 165 12.76 11.27 -7.01
N ASN A 166 12.96 10.01 -7.40
CA ASN A 166 13.59 9.63 -8.66
C ASN A 166 12.56 9.71 -9.80
N SER A 167 12.58 10.79 -10.56
CA SER A 167 11.66 10.94 -11.70
C SER A 167 11.98 9.93 -12.80
N GLY A 168 11.15 8.89 -12.93
CA GLY A 168 11.36 7.85 -13.94
C GLY A 168 10.13 6.98 -14.18
N VAL A 169 10.33 5.97 -15.03
CA VAL A 169 9.31 5.01 -15.43
C VAL A 169 9.86 3.59 -15.47
N TRP A 170 9.00 2.65 -15.11
CA TRP A 170 9.20 1.23 -15.28
C TRP A 170 8.49 0.74 -16.53
N LEU A 171 9.27 0.23 -17.47
CA LEU A 171 8.79 -0.34 -18.72
C LEU A 171 8.31 -1.77 -18.51
N VAL A 172 7.39 -2.21 -19.37
CA VAL A 172 6.94 -3.60 -19.46
C VAL A 172 6.45 -4.16 -18.10
N PRO A 173 5.34 -3.63 -17.55
CA PRO A 173 4.88 -3.93 -16.19
C PRO A 173 4.68 -5.42 -15.90
N ASN A 174 4.30 -6.23 -16.89
CA ASN A 174 4.17 -7.67 -16.74
C ASN A 174 5.49 -8.34 -16.35
N ILE A 175 6.61 -7.93 -16.93
CA ILE A 175 7.93 -8.48 -16.58
C ILE A 175 8.37 -7.95 -15.21
N LEU A 176 8.10 -6.68 -14.91
CA LEU A 176 8.36 -6.12 -13.59
C LEU A 176 7.62 -6.87 -12.49
N ILE A 177 6.34 -7.21 -12.70
CA ILE A 177 5.54 -7.98 -11.74
C ILE A 177 6.18 -9.34 -11.46
N GLU A 178 6.64 -10.05 -12.50
CA GLU A 178 7.35 -11.32 -12.30
C GLU A 178 8.65 -11.13 -11.53
N LYS A 179 9.40 -10.04 -11.78
CA LYS A 179 10.59 -9.70 -10.98
C LYS A 179 10.27 -9.41 -9.51
N ILE A 180 9.16 -8.73 -9.23
CA ILE A 180 8.69 -8.49 -7.87
C ILE A 180 8.29 -9.80 -7.19
N LYS A 181 7.58 -10.70 -7.88
CA LYS A 181 7.22 -12.01 -7.36
C LYS A 181 8.47 -12.85 -7.06
N ASP A 182 9.39 -12.95 -8.01
CA ASP A 182 10.66 -13.65 -7.84
C ASP A 182 11.40 -13.11 -6.62
N PHE A 183 11.50 -11.79 -6.51
CA PHE A 183 12.14 -11.12 -5.39
C PHE A 183 11.48 -11.45 -4.05
N ILE A 184 10.16 -11.27 -3.95
CA ILE A 184 9.38 -11.57 -2.74
C ILE A 184 9.50 -13.04 -2.35
N SER A 185 9.55 -13.96 -3.32
CA SER A 185 9.67 -15.40 -3.07
C SER A 185 11.00 -15.80 -2.41
N THR A 186 12.01 -14.93 -2.45
CA THR A 186 13.28 -15.16 -1.74
C THR A 186 13.15 -15.01 -0.22
N ALA A 187 12.05 -14.41 0.26
CA ALA A 187 11.81 -14.22 1.67
C ALA A 187 11.65 -15.56 2.40
N LYS A 188 12.33 -15.69 3.53
CA LYS A 188 12.15 -16.82 4.45
C LYS A 188 11.44 -16.29 5.70
N GLN A 189 10.27 -16.86 6.01
CA GLN A 189 9.45 -16.41 7.14
C GLN A 189 9.18 -14.89 7.10
N GLY A 190 8.94 -14.35 5.89
CA GLY A 190 8.68 -12.93 5.69
C GLY A 190 9.91 -12.03 5.78
N VAL A 191 11.14 -12.56 5.83
CA VAL A 191 12.37 -11.76 5.86
C VAL A 191 13.25 -12.03 4.64
N ILE A 192 13.70 -10.97 3.98
CA ILE A 192 14.71 -10.98 2.91
C ILE A 192 16.01 -10.42 3.47
N ILE A 193 17.09 -11.20 3.42
CA ILE A 193 18.43 -10.77 3.83
C ILE A 193 19.18 -10.23 2.61
N ARG A 194 19.43 -8.91 2.59
CA ARG A 194 20.18 -8.22 1.55
C ARG A 194 21.66 -8.52 1.67
N LYS A 195 22.20 -9.31 0.75
CA LYS A 195 23.65 -9.55 0.63
C LYS A 195 24.41 -8.43 -0.08
N ARG A 196 23.69 -7.61 -0.86
CA ARG A 196 24.21 -6.48 -1.64
C ARG A 196 23.13 -5.39 -1.69
N PRO A 197 23.52 -4.11 -1.87
CA PRO A 197 22.55 -3.07 -2.15
C PRO A 197 21.82 -3.43 -3.44
N GLU A 198 20.52 -3.65 -3.32
CA GLU A 198 19.66 -3.86 -4.47
C GLU A 198 19.53 -2.56 -5.27
N PHE A 199 19.05 -2.69 -6.51
CA PHE A 199 18.81 -1.52 -7.36
C PHE A 199 17.80 -0.59 -6.67
N ALA A 200 18.28 0.55 -6.16
CA ALA A 200 17.52 1.41 -5.25
C ALA A 200 16.11 1.79 -5.75
N PRO A 201 15.91 2.14 -7.05
CA PRO A 201 14.56 2.44 -7.55
C PRO A 201 13.58 1.27 -7.40
N PHE A 202 14.06 0.03 -7.47
CA PHE A 202 13.21 -1.15 -7.32
C PHE A 202 12.74 -1.33 -5.89
N ILE A 203 13.63 -1.15 -4.91
CA ILE A 203 13.26 -1.18 -3.49
C ILE A 203 12.29 -0.03 -3.19
N GLU A 204 12.55 1.17 -3.70
CA GLU A 204 11.65 2.32 -3.55
C GLU A 204 10.24 2.02 -4.10
N LEU A 205 10.15 1.38 -5.28
CA LEU A 205 8.88 0.93 -5.85
C LEU A 205 8.17 -0.10 -4.96
N CYS A 206 8.89 -1.13 -4.49
CA CYS A 206 8.34 -2.17 -3.64
C CYS A 206 7.85 -1.62 -2.29
N SER A 207 8.60 -0.69 -1.69
CA SER A 207 8.24 -0.01 -0.46
C SER A 207 7.02 0.90 -0.65
N TYR A 208 6.96 1.65 -1.75
CA TYR A 208 5.81 2.52 -2.05
C TYR A 208 4.50 1.74 -2.16
N HIS A 209 4.55 0.54 -2.76
CA HIS A 209 3.39 -0.34 -2.88
C HIS A 209 3.18 -1.24 -1.66
N SER A 210 3.89 -1.01 -0.55
CA SER A 210 3.76 -1.78 0.69
C SER A 210 4.03 -3.29 0.51
N PHE A 211 4.86 -3.67 -0.45
CA PHE A 211 5.31 -5.06 -0.62
C PHE A 211 6.44 -5.40 0.34
N VAL A 212 7.29 -4.43 0.67
CA VAL A 212 8.40 -4.58 1.61
C VAL A 212 8.49 -3.42 2.60
N VAL A 213 9.12 -3.68 3.74
CA VAL A 213 9.49 -2.69 4.75
C VAL A 213 10.97 -2.84 5.04
N GLU A 214 11.69 -1.73 5.09
CA GLU A 214 13.08 -1.77 5.58
C GLU A 214 13.08 -1.92 7.10
N LYS A 215 13.62 -3.04 7.59
CA LYS A 215 13.82 -3.25 9.04
C LYS A 215 15.14 -2.66 9.49
N ASN A 216 16.19 -2.84 8.68
CA ASN A 216 17.52 -2.28 8.85
C ASN A 216 18.27 -2.29 7.51
N GLU A 217 19.55 -1.90 7.50
CA GLU A 217 20.37 -1.85 6.29
C GLU A 217 20.49 -3.21 5.57
N THR A 218 20.32 -4.32 6.28
CA THR A 218 20.54 -5.67 5.75
C THR A 218 19.27 -6.51 5.61
N GLU A 219 18.14 -6.08 6.17
CA GLU A 219 16.90 -6.87 6.24
C GLU A 219 15.69 -6.08 5.73
N LEU A 220 14.93 -6.74 4.86
CA LEU A 220 13.62 -6.29 4.43
C LEU A 220 12.56 -7.28 4.95
N ILE A 221 11.42 -6.74 5.37
CA ILE A 221 10.25 -7.53 5.77
C ILE A 221 9.26 -7.55 4.62
N VAL A 222 8.73 -8.71 4.29
CA VAL A 222 7.59 -8.91 3.39
C VAL A 222 6.35 -9.19 4.25
N PRO A 223 5.45 -8.20 4.46
CA PRO A 223 4.32 -8.32 5.37
C PRO A 223 3.41 -9.51 5.06
N SER A 224 3.16 -9.79 3.77
CA SER A 224 2.26 -10.86 3.33
C SER A 224 2.82 -12.27 3.54
N LEU A 225 4.12 -12.42 3.82
CA LEU A 225 4.78 -13.71 4.03
C LEU A 225 5.25 -13.90 5.47
N LEU A 226 4.86 -13.01 6.38
CA LEU A 226 5.11 -13.18 7.80
C LEU A 226 4.46 -14.48 8.30
N PRO A 227 5.10 -15.15 9.28
CA PRO A 227 4.49 -16.29 9.94
C PRO A 227 3.29 -15.85 10.79
N GLU A 228 2.41 -16.79 11.10
CA GLU A 228 1.45 -16.60 12.18
C GLU A 228 2.20 -16.34 13.50
N SER A 229 1.54 -15.67 14.45
CA SER A 229 2.10 -15.46 15.78
C SER A 229 2.49 -16.80 16.39
N ASP A 230 3.76 -16.96 16.70
CA ASP A 230 4.18 -18.08 17.52
C ASP A 230 3.78 -17.78 18.96
N ASP A 231 3.38 -18.81 19.70
CA ASP A 231 3.06 -18.68 21.13
C ASP A 231 4.36 -18.54 21.97
N SER A 232 5.39 -17.92 21.37
CA SER A 232 6.72 -17.80 21.96
C SER A 232 6.67 -16.98 23.23
N ILE A 233 7.63 -17.25 24.12
CA ILE A 233 7.76 -16.50 25.38
C ILE A 233 7.91 -15.00 25.10
N LEU A 234 8.64 -14.64 24.04
CA LEU A 234 8.81 -13.25 23.61
C LEU A 234 7.48 -12.62 23.17
N TYR A 235 6.68 -13.31 22.37
CA TYR A 235 5.33 -12.84 22.00
C TYR A 235 4.44 -12.67 23.22
N ARG A 236 4.42 -13.64 24.14
CA ARG A 236 3.60 -13.58 25.36
C ARG A 236 4.03 -12.46 26.30
N ILE A 237 5.33 -12.18 26.40
CA ILE A 237 5.85 -11.03 27.15
C ILE A 237 5.46 -9.73 26.46
N ALA A 238 5.68 -9.63 25.15
CA ALA A 238 5.35 -8.44 24.37
C ALA A 238 3.84 -8.16 24.32
N ASN A 239 2.99 -9.16 24.53
CA ASN A 239 1.53 -9.00 24.61
C ASN A 239 1.04 -8.71 26.06
N LYS A 240 1.84 -8.97 27.08
CA LYS A 240 1.40 -8.89 28.48
C LYS A 240 1.15 -7.43 28.91
N GLY A 241 -0.03 -7.16 29.46
CA GLY A 241 -0.37 -5.86 30.06
C GLY A 241 -0.98 -4.84 29.11
N HIS A 242 -1.34 -5.23 27.88
CA HIS A 242 -2.09 -4.37 26.98
C HIS A 242 -3.55 -4.27 27.40
N THR A 243 -4.02 -3.05 27.59
CA THR A 243 -5.46 -2.77 27.73
C THR A 243 -6.06 -2.60 26.35
N THR A 244 -7.21 -3.23 26.08
CA THR A 244 -7.94 -2.98 24.83
C THR A 244 -8.45 -1.55 24.87
N LEU A 245 -8.05 -0.76 23.89
CA LEU A 245 -8.38 0.64 23.77
C LEU A 245 -9.67 0.83 22.98
N PHE A 246 -9.70 0.31 21.75
CA PHE A 246 -10.88 0.30 20.91
C PHE A 246 -10.81 -0.88 19.93
N ARG A 247 -11.95 -1.18 19.31
CA ARG A 247 -12.04 -2.17 18.23
C ARG A 247 -12.59 -1.49 16.99
N LEU A 248 -11.95 -1.72 15.85
CA LEU A 248 -12.45 -1.30 14.54
C LEU A 248 -13.11 -2.50 13.87
N LYS A 249 -14.41 -2.45 13.63
CA LYS A 249 -15.12 -3.49 12.90
C LYS A 249 -15.51 -3.03 11.52
N PHE A 250 -15.14 -3.81 10.50
CA PHE A 250 -15.52 -3.56 9.13
C PHE A 250 -16.87 -4.24 8.86
N ALA A 251 -17.79 -3.52 8.23
CA ALA A 251 -19.14 -4.03 8.01
C ALA A 251 -19.20 -5.20 7.00
N TYR A 252 -18.39 -5.14 5.94
CA TYR A 252 -18.52 -6.06 4.80
C TYR A 252 -17.20 -6.73 4.40
N PHE A 253 -16.08 -6.01 4.49
CA PHE A 253 -14.80 -6.48 3.99
C PHE A 253 -13.63 -5.71 4.62
N MET A 254 -12.52 -6.41 4.86
CA MET A 254 -11.25 -5.83 5.27
C MET A 254 -10.22 -5.97 4.14
N PRO A 255 -9.71 -4.88 3.56
CA PRO A 255 -8.70 -4.96 2.49
C PRO A 255 -7.41 -5.62 2.96
N HIS A 256 -7.02 -6.76 2.39
CA HIS A 256 -5.77 -7.43 2.77
C HIS A 256 -4.53 -6.55 2.56
N GLY A 257 -4.55 -5.67 1.54
CA GLY A 257 -3.49 -4.69 1.32
C GLY A 257 -3.38 -3.61 2.41
N MET A 258 -4.44 -3.36 3.18
CA MET A 258 -4.42 -2.44 4.31
C MET A 258 -3.53 -2.97 5.44
N ILE A 259 -3.53 -4.29 5.68
CA ILE A 259 -2.65 -4.92 6.69
C ILE A 259 -1.19 -4.65 6.35
N ASN A 260 -0.80 -4.86 5.09
CA ASN A 260 0.55 -4.55 4.64
C ASN A 260 0.88 -3.07 4.86
N ARG A 261 -0.06 -2.17 4.55
CA ARG A 261 0.11 -0.72 4.79
C ARG A 261 0.27 -0.39 6.26
N ILE A 262 -0.52 -0.98 7.15
CA ILE A 262 -0.40 -0.83 8.61
C ILE A 262 0.99 -1.28 9.05
N ILE A 263 1.40 -2.50 8.66
CA ILE A 263 2.74 -3.04 8.96
C ILE A 263 3.83 -2.09 8.45
N THR A 264 3.70 -1.56 7.22
CA THR A 264 4.69 -0.65 6.65
C THR A 264 4.73 0.72 7.34
N GLY A 265 3.57 1.28 7.70
CA GLY A 265 3.47 2.61 8.31
C GLY A 265 3.97 2.62 9.76
N PHE A 266 3.62 1.61 10.56
CA PHE A 266 4.21 1.44 11.88
C PHE A 266 5.64 0.91 11.80
N GLY A 267 5.97 0.22 10.71
CA GLY A 267 7.29 -0.35 10.50
C GLY A 267 8.40 0.66 10.23
N SER A 268 8.06 1.88 9.81
CA SER A 268 9.02 2.97 9.65
C SER A 268 9.43 3.67 10.95
N GLN A 269 8.86 3.30 12.11
CA GLN A 269 9.28 3.87 13.40
C GLN A 269 10.70 3.38 13.78
N PRO A 270 11.50 4.11 14.56
CA PRO A 270 12.89 3.70 14.87
C PRO A 270 13.03 2.59 15.92
N SER A 271 11.96 2.27 16.65
CA SER A 271 11.94 1.35 17.80
C SER A 271 11.87 -0.14 17.42
N GLU A 272 12.05 -1.01 18.43
CA GLU A 272 11.84 -2.46 18.29
C GLU A 272 10.40 -2.79 17.94
N LYS A 273 10.24 -3.81 17.09
CA LYS A 273 8.94 -4.20 16.54
C LYS A 273 8.86 -5.70 16.36
N PHE A 274 7.70 -6.25 16.65
CA PHE A 274 7.35 -7.63 16.35
C PHE A 274 6.27 -7.66 15.29
N TYR A 275 6.53 -8.39 14.22
CA TYR A 275 5.63 -8.51 13.09
C TYR A 275 5.23 -9.96 12.90
N PHE A 276 3.92 -10.18 12.91
CA PHE A 276 3.30 -11.45 12.57
C PHE A 276 2.19 -11.19 11.56
N LYS A 277 1.73 -12.25 10.90
CA LYS A 277 0.72 -12.17 9.84
C LYS A 277 -0.62 -11.61 10.32
N SER A 278 -0.94 -11.79 11.60
CA SER A 278 -2.19 -11.37 12.25
C SER A 278 -2.00 -10.28 13.31
N THR A 279 -0.76 -9.89 13.61
CA THR A 279 -0.44 -9.03 14.75
C THR A 279 0.78 -8.16 14.50
N VAL A 280 0.74 -6.92 14.97
CA VAL A 280 1.88 -5.99 15.03
C VAL A 280 2.01 -5.47 16.45
N ILE A 281 3.24 -5.50 16.96
CA ILE A 281 3.61 -4.89 18.24
C ILE A 281 4.69 -3.86 17.97
N VAL A 282 4.42 -2.61 18.31
CA VAL A 282 5.30 -1.48 18.04
C VAL A 282 5.46 -0.67 19.32
N ASP A 283 6.71 -0.46 19.72
CA ASP A 283 7.04 0.47 20.79
C ASP A 283 6.96 1.91 20.24
N LEU A 284 6.16 2.76 20.87
CA LEU A 284 6.20 4.20 20.65
C LEU A 284 7.17 4.78 21.66
N LEU A 285 8.38 5.09 21.19
CA LEU A 285 9.47 5.66 21.99
C LEU A 285 8.96 6.57 23.12
N THR A 286 9.25 6.18 24.36
CA THR A 286 8.96 6.91 25.62
C THR A 286 7.49 7.07 26.01
N MET A 287 6.54 6.59 25.20
CA MET A 287 5.10 6.72 25.43
C MET A 287 4.46 5.40 25.85
N GLY A 288 4.86 4.29 25.21
CA GLY A 288 4.31 2.97 25.49
C GLY A 288 4.24 2.06 24.28
N ASN A 289 3.62 0.89 24.45
CA ASN A 289 3.53 -0.13 23.39
C ASN A 289 2.14 -0.16 22.75
N ILE A 290 2.10 -0.13 21.42
CA ILE A 290 0.90 -0.37 20.62
C ILE A 290 0.85 -1.85 20.25
N PHE A 291 -0.32 -2.45 20.45
CA PHE A 291 -0.66 -3.78 20.00
C PHE A 291 -1.81 -3.70 18.99
N LEU A 292 -1.58 -4.15 17.75
CA LEU A 292 -2.61 -4.25 16.73
C LEU A 292 -2.79 -5.71 16.38
N LYS A 293 -4.00 -6.25 16.56
CA LYS A 293 -4.35 -7.61 16.15
C LYS A 293 -5.57 -7.59 15.27
N TRP A 294 -5.47 -8.15 14.08
CA TRP A 294 -6.59 -8.27 13.17
C TRP A 294 -7.10 -9.69 13.08
N ASP A 295 -8.42 -9.78 12.97
CA ASP A 295 -9.19 -10.98 12.76
C ASP A 295 -9.93 -10.82 11.43
N LEU A 296 -9.45 -11.54 10.41
CA LEU A 296 -9.98 -11.49 9.06
C LEU A 296 -11.34 -12.17 8.95
N GLU A 297 -11.66 -13.13 9.82
CA GLU A 297 -12.93 -13.85 9.81
C GLU A 297 -14.05 -12.98 10.37
N ASN A 298 -13.76 -12.32 11.50
CA ASN A 298 -14.70 -11.42 12.16
C ASN A 298 -14.64 -9.98 11.64
N LEU A 299 -13.72 -9.69 10.73
CA LEU A 299 -13.48 -8.36 10.14
C LEU A 299 -13.20 -7.29 11.21
N VAL A 300 -12.35 -7.61 12.19
CA VAL A 300 -12.06 -6.72 13.33
C VAL A 300 -10.56 -6.43 13.44
N ILE A 301 -10.20 -5.18 13.76
CA ILE A 301 -8.89 -4.82 14.28
C ILE A 301 -9.06 -4.46 15.76
N ASN A 302 -8.41 -5.25 16.62
CA ASN A 302 -8.27 -4.96 18.04
C ASN A 302 -7.05 -4.08 18.23
N VAL A 303 -7.26 -2.93 18.87
CA VAL A 303 -6.20 -2.00 19.22
C VAL A 303 -6.00 -2.05 20.73
N GLY A 304 -4.83 -2.52 21.14
CA GLY A 304 -4.36 -2.51 22.51
C GLY A 304 -3.28 -1.47 22.71
N LEU A 305 -3.22 -0.92 23.92
CA LEU A 305 -2.21 0.06 24.29
C LEU A 305 -1.74 -0.21 25.72
N GLN A 306 -0.44 -0.04 25.93
CA GLN A 306 0.20 -0.02 27.23
C GLN A 306 1.02 1.27 27.36
N LEU A 307 0.48 2.28 28.03
CA LEU A 307 1.16 3.57 28.21
C LEU A 307 2.04 3.59 29.45
N HIS A 308 3.10 4.40 29.40
CA HIS A 308 3.84 4.79 30.58
C HIS A 308 3.09 5.86 31.40
N LYS A 309 2.32 6.72 30.74
CA LYS A 309 1.50 7.78 31.36
C LYS A 309 0.11 7.83 30.76
N THR A 310 -0.91 7.91 31.61
CA THR A 310 -2.32 7.92 31.19
C THR A 310 -2.77 9.21 30.53
N GLU A 311 -2.09 10.33 30.78
CA GLU A 311 -2.40 11.64 30.19
C GLU A 311 -2.27 11.69 28.66
N ASP A 312 -1.45 10.81 28.08
CA ASP A 312 -1.21 10.72 26.64
C ASP A 312 -2.25 9.86 25.89
N LEU A 313 -3.20 9.24 26.61
CA LEU A 313 -4.13 8.25 26.07
C LEU A 313 -4.91 8.76 24.87
N GLU A 314 -5.55 9.92 24.98
CA GLU A 314 -6.37 10.45 23.91
C GLU A 314 -5.53 10.78 22.66
N LYS A 315 -4.36 11.39 22.86
CA LYS A 315 -3.46 11.79 21.77
C LYS A 315 -2.94 10.58 21.00
N VAL A 316 -2.51 9.54 21.72
CA VAL A 316 -2.02 8.28 21.14
C VAL A 316 -3.17 7.53 20.46
N SER A 317 -4.35 7.51 21.06
CA SER A 317 -5.55 6.88 20.48
C SER A 317 -5.90 7.48 19.11
N ARG A 318 -5.95 8.82 19.03
CA ARG A 318 -6.21 9.54 17.78
C ARG A 318 -5.13 9.27 16.72
N TYR A 319 -3.87 9.24 17.12
CA TYR A 319 -2.76 8.90 16.23
C TYR A 319 -2.91 7.51 15.62
N ILE A 320 -3.19 6.50 16.44
CA ILE A 320 -3.35 5.12 15.97
C ILE A 320 -4.55 5.03 15.03
N TYR A 321 -5.69 5.60 15.43
CA TYR A 321 -6.90 5.62 14.63
C TYR A 321 -6.68 6.27 13.25
N GLN A 322 -6.05 7.44 13.21
CA GLN A 322 -5.76 8.15 11.95
C GLN A 322 -4.80 7.36 11.04
N ASN A 323 -3.81 6.67 11.60
CA ASN A 323 -2.91 5.83 10.80
C ASN A 323 -3.63 4.62 10.22
N ILE A 324 -4.57 4.01 10.96
CA ILE A 324 -5.39 2.91 10.42
C ILE A 324 -6.31 3.43 9.31
N LEU A 325 -6.95 4.59 9.49
CA LEU A 325 -7.74 5.24 8.44
C LEU A 325 -6.89 5.57 7.20
N ALA A 326 -5.70 6.13 7.38
CA ALA A 326 -4.79 6.41 6.28
C ALA A 326 -4.46 5.14 5.49
N ALA A 327 -4.12 4.04 6.19
CA ALA A 327 -3.86 2.75 5.56
C ALA A 327 -5.09 2.21 4.80
N TYR A 328 -6.28 2.38 5.37
CA TYR A 328 -7.54 1.98 4.76
C TYR A 328 -7.80 2.74 3.44
N HIS A 329 -7.66 4.06 3.44
CA HIS A 329 -7.83 4.88 2.23
C HIS A 329 -6.64 4.82 1.25
N GLY A 330 -5.53 4.19 1.63
CA GLY A 330 -4.33 4.04 0.80
C GLY A 330 -3.40 5.24 0.79
N TYR A 331 -3.44 6.03 1.86
CA TYR A 331 -2.46 7.08 2.13
C TYR A 331 -1.29 6.55 2.97
N GLN A 332 -0.16 7.24 2.91
CA GLN A 332 0.95 6.99 3.84
C GLN A 332 0.58 7.48 5.23
N GLY A 333 0.91 6.68 6.24
CA GLY A 333 0.78 7.07 7.64
C GLY A 333 1.71 8.24 8.01
N ILE A 334 1.40 8.88 9.13
CA ILE A 334 2.24 9.93 9.72
C ILE A 334 3.10 9.32 10.81
N SER A 335 4.39 9.68 10.89
CA SER A 335 5.23 9.22 11.99
C SER A 335 4.84 9.87 13.31
N TRP A 336 5.14 9.23 14.44
CA TRP A 336 4.79 9.77 15.75
C TRP A 336 5.43 11.15 15.96
N ASP A 337 6.71 11.31 15.63
CA ASP A 337 7.42 12.59 15.74
C ASP A 337 6.76 13.71 14.92
N LYS A 338 6.23 13.40 13.74
CA LYS A 338 5.53 14.40 12.92
C LYS A 338 4.16 14.73 13.50
N TYR A 339 3.45 13.72 13.98
CA TYR A 339 2.13 13.89 14.57
C TYR A 339 2.21 14.68 15.88
N SER A 340 3.15 14.33 16.76
CA SER A 340 3.30 14.96 18.07
C SER A 340 3.66 16.44 17.96
N ASN A 341 4.48 16.82 16.98
CA ASN A 341 4.86 18.21 16.69
C ASN A 341 3.73 19.05 16.06
N TYR A 342 2.76 18.43 15.39
CA TYR A 342 1.66 19.15 14.74
C TYR A 342 0.49 19.42 15.71
N TYR A 343 0.32 18.56 16.71
CA TYR A 343 -0.79 18.60 17.68
C TYR A 343 -0.34 18.94 19.11
N ASN A 344 0.91 19.41 19.28
CA ASN A 344 1.37 20.18 20.45
C ASN A 344 1.32 21.66 20.08
#